data_AF-A0A1X3PAA9-F1
#
_entry.id   AF-A0A1X3PAA9-F1
#
_cell.length_a   1.000
_cell.length_b   1.000
_cell.length_c   1.000
_cell.angle_alpha   90.00
_cell.angle_beta   90.00
_cell.angle_gamma   90.00
#
_symmetry.space_group_name_H-M   'P 1'
#
loop_
_entity.id
_entity.type
_entity.pdbx_description
1 polymer ?
#
loop_
_entity_poly.entity_id
_entity_poly.type
_entity_poly.pdbx_seq_one_letter_code
_entity_poly.pdbx_strand_id
1 'polypeptide(L)'
;MTAPIPQRSGAPSSPVLPAPDDAAPRESQTRPPTVRNLSAALRSTLRRWQLWLLLVIIGVLFSVVVQLLSVEDQERYGLNNTELDGYAAIAAVLQDQGVEIHPASTAESARALLEDMPEASIVVHEDRWEASRSLTRDLRSQDRPRVWITPSAATREEALGGLAPARAIPHSSTTDVPEVLDAGEDCTVPAAQRAETIRAPGQLYDVKAGCFLGRPDPTQDDVGRVLAATDAGLVFGAPDAFTNRHITSEGNAALALGLFGEQSDLIWYTPSGVDTLSADEWASPWDFMPDWVDMLTWWLFVCALLLILVAGRRHGPVVVEPLPVEVPASESAEGRGRLYQQADASTEASRTLRSAHLLRLARLLRLGPGTPEQQVIGAVAAQTGRSEQEIARTVDAAAVSGNTAMVRYAQGLAALEDEVRIRLGHGPRQILRPSQTPPAPQDAAASHDGPTPHEDPTPPTTPREEAP
;
A
#
# COMPACT_ATOMS: atom_id res chain seq x y z
N MET A 1 -21.78 -53.83 -66.04
CA MET A 1 -22.33 -52.49 -66.35
C MET A 1 -23.52 -52.24 -65.44
N THR A 2 -23.57 -51.06 -64.81
CA THR A 2 -24.78 -50.42 -64.24
C THR A 2 -25.46 -51.10 -63.05
N ALA A 3 -25.92 -50.29 -62.08
CA ALA A 3 -26.65 -50.72 -60.87
C ALA A 3 -28.12 -51.11 -61.17
N PRO A 4 -28.89 -51.63 -60.19
CA PRO A 4 -29.61 -50.70 -59.28
C PRO A 4 -29.84 -51.17 -57.82
N ILE A 5 -30.29 -50.19 -57.02
CA ILE A 5 -30.92 -50.19 -55.66
C ILE A 5 -32.43 -50.57 -55.79
N PRO A 6 -33.30 -50.84 -54.75
CA PRO A 6 -33.16 -50.94 -53.27
C PRO A 6 -33.72 -52.26 -52.64
N GLN A 7 -33.69 -52.41 -51.30
CA GLN A 7 -34.91 -52.68 -50.51
C GLN A 7 -34.78 -52.40 -49.00
N ARG A 8 -35.93 -52.33 -48.32
CA ARG A 8 -36.15 -51.95 -46.90
C ARG A 8 -36.66 -53.18 -46.13
N SER A 9 -36.30 -53.34 -44.85
CA SER A 9 -37.06 -54.00 -43.73
C SER A 9 -36.19 -54.82 -42.77
N GLY A 10 -36.67 -55.03 -41.54
CA GLY A 10 -36.12 -56.00 -40.57
C GLY A 10 -35.86 -55.44 -39.17
N ALA A 11 -36.71 -55.77 -38.20
CA ALA A 11 -36.49 -55.56 -36.76
C ALA A 11 -35.86 -56.80 -36.09
N PRO A 12 -35.28 -56.68 -34.88
CA PRO A 12 -35.83 -57.33 -33.66
C PRO A 12 -35.66 -56.49 -32.36
N SER A 13 -36.25 -56.78 -31.18
CA SER A 13 -37.40 -57.63 -30.79
C SER A 13 -37.88 -57.34 -29.35
N SER A 14 -39.16 -57.65 -29.08
CA SER A 14 -39.85 -58.24 -27.90
C SER A 14 -39.07 -58.68 -26.62
N PRO A 15 -39.76 -59.01 -25.46
CA PRO A 15 -41.16 -58.75 -25.03
C PRO A 15 -41.34 -58.35 -23.53
N VAL A 16 -42.61 -58.38 -23.04
CA VAL A 16 -43.10 -58.73 -21.66
C VAL A 16 -43.77 -57.62 -20.80
N LEU A 17 -44.94 -57.97 -20.24
CA LEU A 17 -45.86 -57.27 -19.31
C LEU A 17 -45.70 -57.83 -17.86
N PRO A 18 -46.50 -57.43 -16.84
CA PRO A 18 -46.64 -56.13 -16.18
C PRO A 18 -46.24 -56.21 -14.67
N ALA A 19 -46.53 -55.17 -13.87
CA ALA A 19 -46.25 -55.12 -12.42
C ALA A 19 -47.12 -56.07 -11.56
N PRO A 20 -46.73 -56.32 -10.28
CA PRO A 20 -47.46 -55.66 -9.18
C PRO A 20 -46.58 -55.12 -8.02
N ASP A 21 -47.25 -54.55 -7.01
CA ASP A 21 -46.76 -53.60 -5.98
C ASP A 21 -46.01 -54.18 -4.75
N ASP A 22 -45.69 -53.25 -3.84
CA ASP A 22 -45.39 -53.36 -2.40
C ASP A 22 -43.97 -53.69 -1.91
N ALA A 23 -43.16 -52.63 -1.79
CA ALA A 23 -42.14 -52.51 -0.73
C ALA A 23 -41.91 -51.03 -0.35
N ALA A 24 -42.42 -50.59 0.80
CA ALA A 24 -42.24 -49.22 1.31
C ALA A 24 -40.85 -48.99 1.94
N PRO A 25 -40.06 -47.98 1.50
CA PRO A 25 -38.86 -47.55 2.21
C PRO A 25 -39.20 -46.55 3.32
N ARG A 26 -38.58 -46.69 4.50
CA ARG A 26 -38.71 -45.72 5.60
C ARG A 26 -38.06 -44.38 5.22
N GLU A 27 -38.79 -43.28 5.37
CA GLU A 27 -38.23 -41.92 5.24
C GLU A 27 -37.19 -41.64 6.34
N SER A 28 -35.91 -41.62 5.98
CA SER A 28 -34.86 -41.00 6.77
C SER A 28 -34.91 -39.48 6.57
N GLN A 29 -35.69 -38.78 7.42
CA GLN A 29 -35.76 -37.31 7.42
C GLN A 29 -34.40 -36.68 7.71
N THR A 30 -33.64 -36.42 6.65
CA THR A 30 -32.34 -35.75 6.70
C THR A 30 -32.59 -34.25 6.65
N ARG A 31 -32.59 -33.59 7.82
CA ARG A 31 -32.78 -32.14 7.90
C ARG A 31 -31.65 -31.43 7.11
N PRO A 32 -31.95 -30.50 6.20
CA PRO A 32 -30.90 -29.83 5.44
C PRO A 32 -30.02 -28.97 6.37
N PRO A 33 -28.69 -28.94 6.16
CA PRO A 33 -27.81 -28.15 6.99
C PRO A 33 -28.08 -26.65 6.77
N THR A 34 -28.28 -25.92 7.87
CA THR A 34 -28.44 -24.47 7.85
C THR A 34 -27.20 -23.82 7.22
N VAL A 35 -27.35 -23.28 6.02
CA VAL A 35 -26.31 -22.49 5.35
C VAL A 35 -26.07 -21.22 6.16
N ARG A 36 -25.05 -21.22 7.03
CA ARG A 36 -24.59 -20.01 7.71
C ARG A 36 -23.98 -19.06 6.68
N ASN A 37 -24.67 -17.95 6.45
CA ASN A 37 -24.31 -16.92 5.47
C ASN A 37 -22.84 -16.49 5.59
N LEU A 38 -22.09 -16.56 4.48
CA LEU A 38 -20.70 -16.07 4.36
C LEU A 38 -20.54 -14.64 4.91
N SER A 39 -21.55 -13.80 4.73
CA SER A 39 -21.58 -12.40 5.16
C SER A 39 -21.45 -12.19 6.68
N ALA A 40 -21.60 -13.22 7.51
CA ALA A 40 -21.31 -13.13 8.95
C ALA A 40 -19.82 -13.34 9.27
N ALA A 41 -19.13 -14.21 8.52
CA ALA A 41 -17.72 -14.52 8.72
C ALA A 41 -16.78 -13.41 8.21
N LEU A 42 -17.09 -12.80 7.06
CA LEU A 42 -16.27 -11.69 6.52
C LEU A 42 -16.22 -10.45 7.44
N ARG A 43 -17.26 -10.20 8.26
CA ARG A 43 -17.36 -8.98 9.06
C ARG A 43 -16.45 -8.94 10.29
N SER A 44 -15.94 -10.08 10.77
CA SER A 44 -15.03 -10.12 11.94
C SER A 44 -13.56 -10.01 11.54
N THR A 45 -13.16 -10.55 10.38
CA THR A 45 -11.80 -10.44 9.83
C THR A 45 -11.52 -9.06 9.24
N LEU A 46 -12.48 -8.45 8.53
CA LEU A 46 -12.32 -7.10 7.96
C LEU A 46 -11.86 -6.08 9.01
N ARG A 47 -12.45 -6.11 10.22
CA ARG A 47 -12.19 -5.13 11.28
C ARG A 47 -10.76 -5.18 11.84
N ARG A 48 -10.02 -6.29 11.67
CA ARG A 48 -8.58 -6.40 12.02
C ARG A 48 -7.66 -5.89 10.91
N TRP A 49 -8.06 -6.05 9.65
CA TRP A 49 -7.27 -5.60 8.49
C TRP A 49 -7.58 -4.16 8.07
N GLN A 50 -8.73 -3.62 8.47
CA GLN A 50 -9.15 -2.24 8.20
C GLN A 50 -8.14 -1.19 8.70
N LEU A 51 -7.43 -1.45 9.80
CA LEU A 51 -6.41 -0.54 10.34
C LEU A 51 -5.14 -0.55 9.47
N TRP A 52 -4.70 -1.72 9.01
CA TRP A 52 -3.58 -1.87 8.08
C TRP A 52 -3.89 -1.32 6.68
N LEU A 53 -5.09 -1.59 6.15
CA LEU A 53 -5.56 -0.98 4.89
C LEU A 53 -5.64 0.54 4.99
N LEU A 54 -6.12 1.10 6.11
CA LEU A 54 -6.13 2.53 6.34
C LEU A 54 -4.70 3.12 6.37
N LEU A 55 -3.76 2.45 7.05
CA LEU A 55 -2.35 2.88 7.08
C LEU A 55 -1.70 2.85 5.70
N VAL A 56 -1.97 1.82 4.87
CA VAL A 56 -1.48 1.76 3.49
C VAL A 56 -2.09 2.88 2.64
N ILE A 57 -3.40 3.11 2.74
CA ILE A 57 -4.07 4.22 2.03
C ILE A 57 -3.52 5.57 2.46
N ILE A 58 -3.28 5.79 3.76
CA ILE A 58 -2.67 7.03 4.28
C ILE A 58 -1.23 7.16 3.78
N GLY A 59 -0.43 6.09 3.77
CA GLY A 59 0.94 6.11 3.25
C GLY A 59 1.02 6.42 1.75
N VAL A 60 0.12 5.83 0.95
CA VAL A 60 -0.01 6.14 -0.48
C VAL A 60 -0.48 7.58 -0.69
N LEU A 61 -1.50 8.03 0.04
CA LEU A 61 -2.00 9.40 -0.05
C LEU A 61 -0.94 10.42 0.38
N PHE A 62 -0.18 10.13 1.42
CA PHE A 62 0.94 10.96 1.87
C PHE A 62 2.06 11.02 0.83
N SER A 63 2.43 9.88 0.22
CA SER A 63 3.40 9.82 -0.87
C SER A 63 2.94 10.66 -2.08
N VAL A 64 1.67 10.52 -2.48
CA VAL A 64 1.06 11.31 -3.56
C VAL A 64 1.02 12.81 -3.21
N VAL A 65 0.71 13.17 -1.96
CA VAL A 65 0.70 14.57 -1.50
C VAL A 65 2.12 15.14 -1.46
N VAL A 66 3.14 14.37 -1.06
CA VAL A 66 4.54 14.80 -1.12
C VAL A 66 4.96 15.06 -2.57
N GLN A 67 4.67 14.13 -3.49
CA GLN A 67 4.91 14.30 -4.94
C GLN A 67 4.17 15.50 -5.55
N LEU A 68 2.97 15.83 -5.04
CA LEU A 68 2.18 16.99 -5.48
C LEU A 68 2.60 18.32 -4.85
N LEU A 69 3.47 18.29 -3.82
CA LEU A 69 3.99 19.48 -3.15
C LEU A 69 5.47 19.75 -3.48
N SER A 70 6.19 18.78 -4.05
CA SER A 70 7.49 18.98 -4.68
C SER A 70 7.34 19.59 -6.08
N VAL A 71 6.87 20.84 -6.16
CA VAL A 71 6.62 21.58 -7.42
C VAL A 71 7.50 22.84 -7.52
N GLU A 72 8.74 22.72 -7.05
CA GLU A 72 9.84 23.55 -7.52
C GLU A 72 10.95 22.61 -7.99
N ASP A 73 11.18 22.53 -9.30
CA ASP A 73 12.33 21.86 -9.89
C ASP A 73 13.61 22.65 -9.53
N GLN A 74 14.16 22.34 -8.35
CA GLN A 74 15.50 22.76 -7.92
C GLN A 74 16.59 21.91 -8.60
N GLU A 75 16.39 21.53 -9.87
CA GLU A 75 17.43 20.90 -10.67
C GLU A 75 18.49 21.94 -11.04
N ARG A 76 19.76 21.51 -11.14
CA ARG A 76 20.85 22.39 -11.61
C ARG A 76 20.47 22.94 -13.00
N TYR A 77 20.68 24.24 -13.21
CA TYR A 77 20.27 24.96 -14.42
C TYR A 77 18.75 25.02 -14.67
N GLY A 78 17.92 24.64 -13.70
CA GLY A 78 16.46 24.72 -13.84
C GLY A 78 15.96 26.16 -14.01
N LEU A 79 15.01 26.38 -14.91
CA LEU A 79 14.40 27.70 -15.17
C LEU A 79 13.63 28.26 -13.96
N ASN A 80 13.17 27.40 -13.05
CA ASN A 80 12.50 27.80 -11.81
C ASN A 80 13.43 27.71 -10.58
N ASN A 81 14.68 27.24 -10.75
CA ASN A 81 15.64 27.12 -9.67
C ASN A 81 16.21 28.52 -9.33
N THR A 82 15.97 28.95 -8.09
CA THR A 82 16.39 30.25 -7.54
C THR A 82 17.70 30.18 -6.74
N GLU A 83 18.27 28.99 -6.57
CA GLU A 83 19.62 28.81 -6.02
C GLU A 83 20.69 29.30 -7.00
N LEU A 84 21.94 29.36 -6.53
CA LEU A 84 23.04 29.99 -7.26
C LEU A 84 23.39 29.31 -8.60
N ASP A 85 23.01 28.06 -8.80
CA ASP A 85 23.26 27.25 -10.01
C ASP A 85 22.02 27.04 -10.89
N GLY A 86 20.89 27.70 -10.58
CA GLY A 86 19.70 27.75 -11.42
C GLY A 86 19.68 28.88 -12.46
N TYR A 87 18.67 28.90 -13.32
CA TYR A 87 18.47 29.89 -14.40
C TYR A 87 17.27 30.83 -14.16
N ALA A 88 16.67 30.85 -12.96
CA ALA A 88 15.49 31.70 -12.70
C ALA A 88 15.69 33.20 -12.98
N ALA A 89 16.88 33.75 -12.78
CA ALA A 89 17.15 35.16 -13.08
C ALA A 89 17.03 35.47 -14.57
N ILE A 90 17.55 34.60 -15.45
CA ILE A 90 17.43 34.82 -16.90
C ILE A 90 16.02 34.51 -17.40
N ALA A 91 15.37 33.47 -16.88
CA ALA A 91 13.98 33.14 -17.22
C ALA A 91 13.04 34.33 -16.91
N ALA A 92 13.17 34.92 -15.72
CA ALA A 92 12.37 36.08 -15.31
C ALA A 92 12.62 37.33 -16.18
N VAL A 93 13.88 37.61 -16.55
CA VAL A 93 14.20 38.76 -17.41
C VAL A 93 13.71 38.55 -18.85
N LEU A 94 13.86 37.36 -19.42
CA LEU A 94 13.32 37.03 -20.74
C LEU A 94 11.78 37.23 -20.78
N GLN A 95 11.07 36.75 -19.75
CA GLN A 95 9.63 36.93 -19.62
C GLN A 95 9.23 38.41 -19.46
N ASP A 96 9.97 39.20 -18.67
CA ASP A 96 9.75 40.66 -18.55
C ASP A 96 9.99 41.40 -19.88
N GLN A 97 10.91 40.92 -20.72
CA GLN A 97 11.13 41.42 -22.07
C GLN A 97 10.13 40.87 -23.12
N GLY A 98 9.13 40.07 -22.71
CA GLY A 98 8.06 39.57 -23.57
C GLY A 98 8.35 38.26 -24.29
N VAL A 99 9.33 37.48 -23.82
CA VAL A 99 9.62 36.12 -24.32
C VAL A 99 8.86 35.08 -23.50
N GLU A 100 7.92 34.39 -24.12
CA GLU A 100 7.22 33.25 -23.52
C GLU A 100 8.11 31.99 -23.61
N ILE A 101 8.42 31.41 -22.45
CA ILE A 101 9.32 30.26 -22.34
C ILE A 101 8.47 28.99 -22.17
N HIS A 102 8.57 28.08 -23.13
CA HIS A 102 7.82 26.84 -23.20
C HIS A 102 8.74 25.66 -22.83
N PRO A 103 8.75 25.20 -21.56
CA PRO A 103 9.63 24.13 -21.12
C PRO A 103 9.19 22.77 -21.68
N ALA A 104 10.14 22.01 -22.21
CA ALA A 104 9.97 20.66 -22.72
C ALA A 104 10.96 19.70 -22.03
N SER A 105 10.46 18.67 -21.36
CA SER A 105 11.27 17.66 -20.67
C SER A 105 11.42 16.35 -21.46
N THR A 106 10.79 16.26 -22.63
CA THR A 106 10.90 15.13 -23.55
C THR A 106 10.97 15.59 -25.00
N ALA A 107 11.63 14.81 -25.85
CA ALA A 107 11.73 15.08 -27.28
C ALA A 107 10.36 15.15 -27.96
N GLU A 108 9.37 14.39 -27.48
CA GLU A 108 8.02 14.42 -28.02
C GLU A 108 7.26 15.70 -27.61
N SER A 109 7.41 16.16 -26.36
CA SER A 109 6.89 17.47 -25.95
C SER A 109 7.52 18.61 -26.74
N ALA A 110 8.82 18.52 -27.05
CA ALA A 110 9.50 19.50 -27.90
C ALA A 110 8.97 19.47 -29.35
N ARG A 111 8.69 18.29 -29.95
CA ARG A 111 8.05 18.20 -31.27
C ARG A 111 6.67 18.84 -31.29
N ALA A 112 5.81 18.52 -30.32
CA ALA A 112 4.47 19.07 -30.25
C ALA A 112 4.47 20.61 -30.17
N LEU A 113 5.38 21.20 -29.38
CA LEU A 113 5.56 22.64 -29.31
C LEU A 113 6.13 23.24 -30.61
N LEU A 114 7.08 22.56 -31.28
CA LEU A 114 7.64 22.98 -32.57
C LEU A 114 6.62 22.94 -33.73
N GLU A 115 5.61 22.06 -33.64
CA GLU A 115 4.49 21.95 -34.58
C GLU A 115 3.43 23.04 -34.35
N ASP A 116 3.10 23.34 -33.09
CA ASP A 116 2.14 24.39 -32.72
C ASP A 116 2.73 25.81 -32.93
N MET A 117 4.05 25.96 -32.74
CA MET A 117 4.77 27.24 -32.85
C MET A 117 5.89 27.16 -33.92
N PRO A 118 5.56 27.36 -35.21
CA PRO A 118 6.50 27.20 -36.31
C PRO A 118 7.65 28.22 -36.29
N GLU A 119 7.43 29.43 -35.77
CA GLU A 119 8.44 30.50 -35.69
C GLU A 119 9.29 30.47 -34.40
N ALA A 120 8.93 29.61 -33.43
CA ALA A 120 9.60 29.56 -32.13
C ALA A 120 11.09 29.16 -32.28
N SER A 121 11.92 29.84 -31.50
CA SER A 121 13.32 29.47 -31.30
C SER A 121 13.41 28.27 -30.34
N ILE A 122 14.48 27.47 -30.45
CA ILE A 122 14.70 26.34 -29.54
C ILE A 122 16.09 26.36 -28.90
N VAL A 123 16.09 26.22 -27.58
CA VAL A 123 17.28 25.88 -26.79
C VAL A 123 17.24 24.40 -26.47
N VAL A 124 18.36 23.71 -26.69
CA VAL A 124 18.56 22.32 -26.28
C VAL A 124 19.65 22.30 -25.21
N HIS A 125 19.26 22.03 -23.97
CA HIS A 125 20.12 22.10 -22.80
C HIS A 125 20.49 20.68 -22.32
N GLU A 126 21.60 20.15 -22.84
CA GLU A 126 22.12 18.83 -22.51
C GLU A 126 23.06 18.93 -21.29
N ASP A 127 22.57 18.67 -20.08
CA ASP A 127 23.44 18.55 -18.88
C ASP A 127 23.68 17.08 -18.50
N ARG A 128 22.61 16.38 -18.10
CA ARG A 128 22.68 14.99 -17.63
C ARG A 128 22.35 13.95 -18.69
N TRP A 129 21.52 14.31 -19.68
CA TRP A 129 21.00 13.41 -20.71
C TRP A 129 21.18 14.05 -22.08
N GLU A 130 21.45 13.21 -23.09
CA GLU A 130 21.59 13.66 -24.48
C GLU A 130 20.22 13.82 -25.16
N ALA A 131 20.13 14.75 -26.11
CA ALA A 131 18.95 14.90 -26.96
C ALA A 131 18.73 13.67 -27.85
N SER A 132 17.45 13.33 -28.04
CA SER A 132 17.04 12.20 -28.90
C SER A 132 17.56 12.35 -30.33
N ARG A 133 18.17 11.28 -30.88
CA ARG A 133 18.84 11.29 -32.20
C ARG A 133 17.91 11.66 -33.36
N SER A 134 16.63 11.30 -33.26
CA SER A 134 15.62 11.70 -34.24
C SER A 134 15.38 13.21 -34.17
N LEU A 135 15.06 13.74 -32.98
CA LEU A 135 14.85 15.18 -32.79
C LEU A 135 16.06 16.01 -33.23
N THR A 136 17.30 15.62 -32.91
CA THR A 136 18.50 16.32 -33.41
C THR A 136 18.55 16.39 -34.95
N ARG A 137 18.14 15.32 -35.64
CA ARG A 137 18.11 15.26 -37.11
C ARG A 137 16.97 16.08 -37.69
N ASP A 138 15.77 15.95 -37.12
CA ASP A 138 14.58 16.70 -37.50
C ASP A 138 14.84 18.20 -37.34
N LEU A 139 15.49 18.58 -36.24
CA LEU A 139 16.00 19.92 -36.01
C LEU A 139 16.97 20.36 -37.10
N ARG A 140 18.03 19.61 -37.42
CA ARG A 140 19.02 19.98 -38.48
C ARG A 140 18.42 20.18 -39.87
N SER A 141 17.25 19.60 -40.17
CA SER A 141 16.56 19.81 -41.46
C SER A 141 15.72 21.10 -41.55
N GLN A 142 15.53 21.82 -40.45
CA GLN A 142 14.70 23.04 -40.38
C GLN A 142 15.56 24.31 -40.39
N ASP A 143 15.11 25.35 -41.09
CA ASP A 143 15.73 26.67 -41.06
C ASP A 143 15.10 27.51 -39.94
N ARG A 144 15.63 27.40 -38.72
CA ARG A 144 15.18 28.16 -37.53
C ARG A 144 16.33 28.40 -36.53
N PRO A 145 16.26 29.45 -35.68
CA PRO A 145 17.21 29.69 -34.60
C PRO A 145 17.25 28.53 -33.60
N ARG A 146 18.47 28.17 -33.21
CA ARG A 146 18.79 26.94 -32.47
C ARG A 146 20.07 27.12 -31.67
N VAL A 147 19.99 26.90 -30.36
CA VAL A 147 21.14 27.01 -29.46
C VAL A 147 21.27 25.74 -28.62
N TRP A 148 22.40 25.07 -28.74
CA TRP A 148 22.78 23.93 -27.92
C TRP A 148 23.61 24.45 -26.75
N ILE A 149 23.24 24.07 -25.54
CA ILE A 149 24.03 24.32 -24.33
C ILE A 149 24.48 22.94 -23.84
N THR A 150 25.79 22.67 -23.87
CA THR A 150 26.33 21.36 -23.52
C THR A 150 27.69 21.50 -22.83
N PRO A 151 27.87 21.04 -21.57
CA PRO A 151 29.15 21.12 -20.88
C PRO A 151 30.18 20.12 -21.43
N SER A 152 29.78 19.18 -22.30
CA SER A 152 30.70 18.20 -22.89
C SER A 152 30.23 17.66 -24.25
N ALA A 153 30.86 18.08 -25.34
CA ALA A 153 30.61 17.53 -26.68
C ALA A 153 31.26 16.14 -26.95
N ALA A 154 31.90 15.54 -25.93
CA ALA A 154 32.81 14.41 -26.08
C ALA A 154 32.20 13.13 -26.69
N THR A 155 30.88 12.98 -26.71
CA THR A 155 30.19 11.83 -27.32
C THR A 155 29.64 12.06 -28.72
N ARG A 156 29.67 13.29 -29.28
CA ARG A 156 28.76 13.62 -30.40
C ARG A 156 29.24 14.63 -31.45
N GLU A 157 30.52 14.57 -31.81
CA GLU A 157 31.10 15.27 -32.98
C GLU A 157 30.13 15.29 -34.17
N GLU A 158 29.71 14.13 -34.70
CA GLU A 158 28.87 14.02 -35.91
C GLU A 158 27.50 14.73 -35.79
N ALA A 159 26.87 14.72 -34.62
CA ALA A 159 25.53 15.31 -34.44
C ALA A 159 25.57 16.84 -34.35
N LEU A 160 26.66 17.39 -33.78
CA LEU A 160 26.88 18.83 -33.60
C LEU A 160 27.80 19.44 -34.68
N GLY A 161 27.94 18.80 -35.85
CA GLY A 161 28.64 19.38 -37.01
C GLY A 161 30.15 19.13 -37.08
N GLY A 162 30.62 18.02 -36.50
CA GLY A 162 32.05 17.67 -36.38
C GLY A 162 32.74 18.25 -35.14
N LEU A 163 31.97 18.63 -34.11
CA LEU A 163 32.46 19.46 -33.00
C LEU A 163 33.30 18.66 -31.98
N ALA A 164 34.63 18.80 -32.04
CA ALA A 164 35.55 18.17 -31.10
C ALA A 164 35.79 19.05 -29.84
N PRO A 165 35.83 18.46 -28.63
CA PRO A 165 36.23 19.19 -27.42
C PRO A 165 37.75 19.46 -27.42
N ALA A 166 38.14 20.71 -27.19
CA ALA A 166 39.53 21.13 -27.03
C ALA A 166 39.97 21.10 -25.56
N ARG A 167 39.65 22.14 -24.79
CA ARG A 167 40.12 22.33 -23.39
C ARG A 167 38.97 22.72 -22.46
N ALA A 168 38.90 22.10 -21.30
CA ALA A 168 37.98 22.52 -20.24
C ALA A 168 38.49 23.80 -19.55
N ILE A 169 37.57 24.72 -19.24
CA ILE A 169 37.79 25.87 -18.37
C ILE A 169 37.38 25.43 -16.96
N PRO A 170 38.32 25.31 -16.01
CA PRO A 170 38.04 24.69 -14.72
C PRO A 170 37.06 25.52 -13.89
N HIS A 171 36.16 24.82 -13.19
CA HIS A 171 35.38 25.41 -12.10
C HIS A 171 36.38 25.77 -11.00
N SER A 172 36.49 27.06 -10.69
CA SER A 172 37.55 27.71 -9.88
C SER A 172 38.34 26.79 -8.96
N SER A 173 39.63 26.61 -9.25
CA SER A 173 40.56 26.10 -8.24
C SER A 173 40.81 27.18 -7.19
N THR A 174 41.32 26.81 -6.00
CA THR A 174 41.54 27.74 -4.87
C THR A 174 42.52 28.90 -5.14
N THR A 175 43.10 28.96 -6.34
CA THR A 175 44.05 29.97 -6.81
C THR A 175 43.71 30.58 -8.17
N ASP A 176 42.66 30.13 -8.87
CA ASP A 176 42.31 30.61 -10.21
C ASP A 176 40.83 30.97 -10.33
N VAL A 177 40.57 32.25 -10.62
CA VAL A 177 39.25 32.76 -11.02
C VAL A 177 39.01 32.35 -12.49
N PRO A 178 37.79 31.94 -12.90
CA PRO A 178 37.53 31.62 -14.30
C PRO A 178 37.96 32.76 -15.24
N GLU A 179 38.57 32.38 -16.35
CA GLU A 179 39.12 33.30 -17.33
C GLU A 179 38.04 34.21 -17.93
N VAL A 180 38.40 35.48 -18.20
CA VAL A 180 37.62 36.36 -19.07
C VAL A 180 38.00 36.08 -20.51
N LEU A 181 37.00 35.85 -21.35
CA LEU A 181 37.16 35.48 -22.74
C LEU A 181 36.58 36.59 -23.63
N ASP A 182 37.42 37.20 -24.47
CA ASP A 182 37.00 38.17 -25.47
C ASP A 182 36.31 37.46 -26.63
N ALA A 183 35.21 38.04 -27.14
CA ALA A 183 34.44 37.51 -28.28
C ALA A 183 35.35 37.19 -29.48
N GLY A 184 36.35 38.03 -29.74
CA GLY A 184 37.34 37.88 -30.81
C GLY A 184 36.96 38.65 -32.08
N GLU A 185 37.97 39.09 -32.84
CA GLU A 185 37.77 39.87 -34.08
C GLU A 185 37.03 39.07 -35.17
N ASP A 186 37.24 37.75 -35.22
CA ASP A 186 36.58 36.82 -36.16
C ASP A 186 35.15 36.41 -35.73
N CYS A 187 34.64 36.92 -34.59
CA CYS A 187 33.31 36.56 -34.11
C CYS A 187 32.21 37.15 -35.00
N THR A 188 31.39 36.29 -35.61
CA THR A 188 30.28 36.69 -36.49
C THR A 188 28.91 36.71 -35.81
N VAL A 189 28.80 36.23 -34.56
CA VAL A 189 27.52 36.11 -33.84
C VAL A 189 27.17 37.44 -33.17
N PRO A 190 26.08 38.14 -33.55
CA PRO A 190 25.78 39.48 -33.04
C PRO A 190 25.54 39.53 -31.53
N ALA A 191 24.99 38.47 -30.93
CA ALA A 191 24.83 38.33 -29.49
C ALA A 191 26.17 38.34 -28.74
N ALA A 192 27.17 37.64 -29.28
CA ALA A 192 28.51 37.56 -28.69
C ALA A 192 29.31 38.85 -28.92
N GLN A 193 29.17 39.51 -30.08
CA GLN A 193 29.73 40.84 -30.31
C GLN A 193 29.19 41.87 -29.30
N ARG A 194 27.88 41.87 -29.00
CA ARG A 194 27.27 42.76 -28.01
C ARG A 194 27.66 42.44 -26.56
N ALA A 195 28.04 41.19 -26.27
CA ALA A 195 28.54 40.80 -24.97
C ALA A 195 29.97 41.32 -24.72
N GLU A 196 30.76 41.49 -25.79
CA GLU A 196 32.20 41.81 -25.80
C GLU A 196 33.07 40.74 -25.12
N THR A 197 32.78 40.42 -23.87
CA THR A 197 33.49 39.45 -23.03
C THR A 197 32.52 38.54 -22.27
N ILE A 198 32.97 37.34 -21.89
CA ILE A 198 32.25 36.47 -20.92
C ILE A 198 33.20 35.97 -19.84
N ARG A 199 32.64 35.53 -18.71
CA ARG A 199 33.38 34.79 -17.66
C ARG A 199 32.54 33.63 -17.14
N ALA A 200 32.98 32.40 -17.41
CA ALA A 200 32.43 31.18 -16.81
C ALA A 200 33.37 29.98 -16.98
N PRO A 201 33.30 28.97 -16.09
CA PRO A 201 33.81 27.64 -16.39
C PRO A 201 32.97 26.94 -17.47
N GLY A 202 33.52 25.91 -18.11
CA GLY A 202 32.87 25.26 -19.25
C GLY A 202 33.85 24.49 -20.12
N GLN A 203 33.51 24.34 -21.40
CA GLN A 203 34.26 23.63 -22.42
C GLN A 203 34.56 24.53 -23.61
N LEU A 204 35.80 24.49 -24.09
CA LEU A 204 36.21 25.05 -25.38
C LEU A 204 36.12 23.96 -26.46
N TYR A 205 35.67 24.31 -27.65
CA TYR A 205 35.64 23.44 -28.83
C TYR A 205 36.72 23.82 -29.83
N ASP A 206 37.26 22.83 -30.53
CA ASP A 206 38.11 23.07 -31.70
C ASP A 206 37.21 23.43 -32.90
N VAL A 207 37.16 24.73 -33.23
CA VAL A 207 36.45 25.26 -34.39
C VAL A 207 37.18 26.44 -35.00
N LYS A 208 37.13 26.50 -36.34
CA LYS A 208 37.66 27.63 -37.13
C LYS A 208 36.78 28.87 -37.04
N ALA A 209 35.47 28.71 -36.79
CA ALA A 209 34.50 29.79 -36.70
C ALA A 209 33.74 29.69 -35.38
N GLY A 210 33.88 30.71 -34.54
CA GLY A 210 33.28 30.76 -33.21
C GLY A 210 33.78 31.98 -32.43
N CYS A 211 33.13 32.25 -31.30
CA CYS A 211 33.40 33.39 -30.44
C CYS A 211 33.91 32.94 -29.06
N PHE A 212 34.51 33.87 -28.32
CA PHE A 212 35.08 33.66 -26.99
C PHE A 212 36.31 32.75 -27.04
N LEU A 213 37.43 33.36 -27.43
CA LEU A 213 38.76 32.76 -27.55
C LEU A 213 39.28 32.32 -26.17
N GLY A 214 39.57 31.03 -26.01
CA GLY A 214 40.34 30.55 -24.85
C GLY A 214 41.78 31.07 -24.87
N ARG A 215 42.45 31.14 -23.71
CA ARG A 215 43.92 31.34 -23.71
C ARG A 215 44.62 30.23 -24.50
N PRO A 216 45.64 30.54 -25.31
CA PRO A 216 46.58 29.54 -25.80
C PRO A 216 47.22 28.80 -24.62
N ASP A 217 47.21 27.48 -24.67
CA ASP A 217 47.91 26.62 -23.73
C ASP A 217 49.29 26.30 -24.34
N PRO A 218 50.43 26.61 -23.69
CA PRO A 218 51.75 26.31 -24.25
C PRO A 218 52.03 24.81 -24.43
N THR A 219 51.11 23.92 -24.01
CA THR A 219 51.17 22.47 -24.22
C THR A 219 50.20 21.94 -25.28
N GLN A 220 49.34 22.78 -25.87
CA GLN A 220 48.35 22.41 -26.89
C GLN A 220 48.31 23.45 -28.01
N ASP A 221 48.54 23.02 -29.25
CA ASP A 221 48.66 23.95 -30.40
C ASP A 221 47.34 24.64 -30.78
N ASP A 222 46.17 24.08 -30.40
CA ASP A 222 44.85 24.61 -30.77
C ASP A 222 44.21 25.50 -29.71
N VAL A 223 43.81 26.69 -30.14
CA VAL A 223 43.01 27.64 -29.37
C VAL A 223 41.54 27.38 -29.65
N GLY A 224 40.81 26.83 -28.68
CA GLY A 224 39.37 26.58 -28.83
C GLY A 224 38.47 27.84 -28.66
N ARG A 225 37.16 27.65 -28.85
CA ARG A 225 36.08 28.66 -28.65
C ARG A 225 35.00 28.13 -27.73
N VAL A 226 34.41 28.97 -26.88
CA VAL A 226 33.26 28.55 -26.04
C VAL A 226 31.95 28.55 -26.83
N LEU A 227 31.80 29.46 -27.79
CA LEU A 227 30.63 29.51 -28.67
C LEU A 227 31.06 29.10 -30.09
N ALA A 228 30.64 27.93 -30.53
CA ALA A 228 30.86 27.43 -31.89
C ALA A 228 29.65 27.72 -32.79
N ALA A 229 29.90 28.07 -34.05
CA ALA A 229 28.87 28.16 -35.08
C ALA A 229 29.00 26.95 -36.02
N THR A 230 27.97 26.11 -36.06
CA THR A 230 27.96 24.83 -36.79
C THR A 230 26.73 24.73 -37.69
N ASP A 231 26.69 23.75 -38.60
CA ASP A 231 25.48 23.46 -39.38
C ASP A 231 24.34 22.88 -38.52
N ALA A 232 24.64 22.43 -37.29
CA ALA A 232 23.67 22.04 -36.28
C ALA A 232 23.16 23.21 -35.43
N GLY A 233 23.73 24.42 -35.57
CA GLY A 233 23.35 25.60 -34.80
C GLY A 233 24.51 26.28 -34.08
N LEU A 234 24.15 27.18 -33.16
CA LEU A 234 25.10 27.70 -32.17
C LEU A 234 25.27 26.65 -31.06
N VAL A 235 26.51 26.35 -30.68
CA VAL A 235 26.83 25.42 -29.59
C VAL A 235 27.65 26.16 -28.53
N PHE A 236 27.17 26.18 -27.29
CA PHE A 236 27.74 26.94 -26.19
C PHE A 236 28.20 26.01 -25.06
N GLY A 237 29.50 26.06 -24.75
CA GLY A 237 30.14 25.11 -23.84
C GLY A 237 30.19 25.51 -22.37
N ALA A 238 29.64 26.67 -21.98
CA ALA A 238 29.77 27.21 -20.62
C ALA A 238 28.41 27.48 -19.94
N PRO A 239 27.56 26.46 -19.71
CA PRO A 239 26.23 26.63 -19.07
C PRO A 239 26.28 27.46 -17.78
N ASP A 240 27.32 27.26 -16.95
CA ASP A 240 27.55 28.02 -15.73
C ASP A 240 27.49 29.56 -15.93
N ALA A 241 27.78 30.09 -17.12
CA ALA A 241 27.68 31.52 -17.46
C ALA A 241 26.27 32.10 -17.23
N PHE A 242 25.23 31.31 -17.48
CA PHE A 242 23.83 31.76 -17.41
C PHE A 242 23.20 31.52 -16.03
N THR A 243 23.94 30.92 -15.09
CA THR A 243 23.47 30.69 -13.71
C THR A 243 23.24 31.99 -12.95
N ASN A 244 22.34 31.96 -11.98
CA ASN A 244 22.07 33.06 -11.05
C ASN A 244 23.35 33.61 -10.38
N ARG A 245 24.40 32.79 -10.20
CA ARG A 245 25.72 33.20 -9.69
C ARG A 245 26.55 34.03 -10.68
N HIS A 246 26.49 33.72 -11.98
CA HIS A 246 27.43 34.25 -12.98
C HIS A 246 26.77 35.13 -14.04
N ILE A 247 25.45 35.20 -14.13
CA ILE A 247 24.72 35.98 -15.16
C ILE A 247 25.12 37.46 -15.19
N THR A 248 25.51 38.06 -14.06
CA THR A 248 25.98 39.45 -13.95
C THR A 248 27.49 39.63 -14.11
N SER A 249 28.24 38.58 -14.46
CA SER A 249 29.68 38.65 -14.71
C SER A 249 29.97 39.00 -16.17
N GLU A 250 30.79 40.04 -16.39
CA GLU A 250 31.16 40.50 -17.74
C GLU A 250 29.90 40.68 -18.63
N GLY A 251 29.95 40.27 -19.90
CA GLY A 251 28.81 40.29 -20.82
C GLY A 251 27.87 39.09 -20.77
N ASN A 252 27.94 38.22 -19.74
CA ASN A 252 27.15 36.97 -19.69
C ASN A 252 25.63 37.21 -19.94
N ALA A 253 25.03 38.19 -19.27
CA ALA A 253 23.61 38.57 -19.49
C ALA A 253 23.35 39.08 -20.91
N ALA A 254 24.25 39.89 -21.49
CA ALA A 254 24.08 40.44 -22.83
C ALA A 254 24.17 39.35 -23.91
N LEU A 255 25.06 38.36 -23.73
CA LEU A 255 25.09 37.16 -24.56
C LEU A 255 23.77 36.39 -24.44
N ALA A 256 23.34 36.09 -23.21
CA ALA A 256 22.21 35.20 -22.97
C ALA A 256 20.88 35.77 -23.47
N LEU A 257 20.61 37.05 -23.18
CA LEU A 257 19.45 37.76 -23.75
C LEU A 257 19.55 37.87 -25.27
N GLY A 258 20.76 38.01 -25.82
CA GLY A 258 20.99 38.05 -27.26
C GLY A 258 20.84 36.70 -27.97
N LEU A 259 20.98 35.57 -27.27
CA LEU A 259 20.82 34.22 -27.79
C LEU A 259 19.39 33.68 -27.65
N PHE A 260 18.68 34.08 -26.59
CA PHE A 260 17.39 33.50 -26.21
C PHE A 260 16.19 34.45 -26.37
N GLY A 261 16.45 35.76 -26.54
CA GLY A 261 15.42 36.79 -26.69
C GLY A 261 15.26 37.33 -28.12
N GLU A 262 15.64 36.55 -29.14
CA GLU A 262 15.47 36.96 -30.55
C GLU A 262 14.02 36.79 -31.04
N GLN A 263 13.29 35.80 -30.50
CA GLN A 263 11.88 35.52 -30.83
C GLN A 263 10.98 35.70 -29.60
N SER A 264 9.68 35.91 -29.83
CA SER A 264 8.66 35.94 -28.76
C SER A 264 8.49 34.61 -28.05
N ASP A 265 8.75 33.50 -28.74
CA ASP A 265 8.51 32.15 -28.25
C ASP A 265 9.82 31.35 -28.22
N LEU A 266 10.13 30.84 -27.03
CA LEU A 266 11.34 30.11 -26.73
C LEU A 266 10.99 28.72 -26.19
N ILE A 267 11.18 27.69 -27.01
CA ILE A 267 11.06 26.30 -26.56
C ILE A 267 12.36 25.94 -25.84
N TRP A 268 12.25 25.63 -24.54
CA TRP A 268 13.38 25.23 -23.72
C TRP A 268 13.36 23.72 -23.50
N TYR A 269 14.10 22.99 -24.34
CA TYR A 269 14.17 21.54 -24.28
C TYR A 269 15.35 21.07 -23.41
N THR A 270 15.03 20.49 -22.25
CA THR A 270 15.98 19.80 -21.37
C THR A 270 15.74 18.30 -21.50
N PRO A 271 16.65 17.53 -22.12
CA PRO A 271 16.45 16.09 -22.29
C PRO A 271 16.37 15.37 -20.94
N SER A 272 15.52 14.35 -20.87
CA SER A 272 15.42 13.47 -19.71
C SER A 272 15.72 12.01 -20.08
N GLY A 273 15.81 11.13 -19.09
CA GLY A 273 16.20 9.73 -19.30
C GLY A 273 15.34 8.99 -20.35
N VAL A 274 14.06 9.37 -20.51
CA VAL A 274 13.17 8.77 -21.51
C VAL A 274 13.56 9.10 -22.96
N ASP A 275 14.31 10.19 -23.20
CA ASP A 275 14.76 10.57 -24.56
C ASP A 275 15.97 9.76 -25.05
N THR A 276 16.69 9.15 -24.11
CA THR A 276 17.78 8.20 -24.41
C THR A 276 17.27 6.79 -24.69
N LEU A 277 16.01 6.51 -24.36
CA LEU A 277 15.34 5.27 -24.76
C LEU A 277 14.96 5.37 -26.23
N SER A 278 15.46 4.43 -27.04
CA SER A 278 15.14 4.38 -28.46
C SER A 278 13.64 4.15 -28.67
N ALA A 279 13.04 4.71 -29.73
CA ALA A 279 11.61 4.49 -30.01
C ALA A 279 11.27 3.02 -30.36
N ASP A 280 12.26 2.22 -30.76
CA ASP A 280 12.16 0.76 -30.93
C ASP A 280 12.26 0.00 -29.58
N GLU A 281 12.52 0.73 -28.50
CA GLU A 281 12.85 0.27 -27.17
C GLU A 281 11.89 0.90 -26.15
N TRP A 282 10.58 0.79 -26.45
CA TRP A 282 9.53 0.68 -25.42
C TRP A 282 9.71 -0.66 -24.67
N ALA A 283 10.92 -0.83 -24.12
CA ALA A 283 11.22 -1.75 -23.05
C ALA A 283 10.13 -1.53 -22.00
N SER A 284 9.40 -2.59 -21.71
CA SER A 284 8.41 -2.55 -20.65
C SER A 284 9.10 -2.14 -19.35
N PRO A 285 8.41 -1.56 -18.37
CA PRO A 285 9.02 -1.28 -17.05
C PRO A 285 9.64 -2.51 -16.37
N TRP A 286 9.34 -3.71 -16.89
CA TRP A 286 9.94 -4.99 -16.51
C TRP A 286 11.40 -5.14 -16.95
N ASP A 287 11.78 -4.61 -18.11
CA ASP A 287 13.10 -4.80 -18.73
C ASP A 287 14.20 -3.97 -18.03
N PHE A 288 13.80 -2.96 -17.24
CA PHE A 288 14.68 -2.20 -16.34
C PHE A 288 14.80 -2.83 -14.93
N MET A 289 14.04 -3.89 -14.65
CA MET A 289 14.13 -4.62 -13.39
C MET A 289 15.22 -5.69 -13.49
N PRO A 290 16.11 -5.86 -12.49
CA PRO A 290 17.17 -6.85 -12.59
C PRO A 290 16.62 -8.29 -12.59
N ASP A 291 17.29 -9.21 -13.28
CA ASP A 291 16.85 -10.60 -13.58
C ASP A 291 16.24 -11.40 -12.40
N TRP A 292 16.61 -11.09 -11.16
CA TRP A 292 16.04 -11.73 -9.97
C TRP A 292 14.56 -11.40 -9.73
N VAL A 293 14.03 -10.36 -10.39
CA VAL A 293 12.64 -9.90 -10.24
C VAL A 293 11.65 -10.85 -10.93
N ASP A 294 12.04 -11.49 -12.04
CA ASP A 294 11.29 -12.60 -12.64
C ASP A 294 11.14 -13.76 -11.65
N MET A 295 12.26 -14.14 -11.01
CA MET A 295 12.31 -15.21 -10.02
C MET A 295 11.43 -14.86 -8.80
N LEU A 296 11.50 -13.62 -8.31
CA LEU A 296 10.64 -13.13 -7.23
C LEU A 296 9.16 -13.18 -7.63
N THR A 297 8.82 -12.78 -8.84
CA THR A 297 7.43 -12.71 -9.33
C THR A 297 6.81 -14.10 -9.44
N TRP A 298 7.57 -15.08 -9.95
CA TRP A 298 7.18 -16.49 -9.88
C TRP A 298 7.00 -16.99 -8.45
N TRP A 299 7.90 -16.61 -7.52
CA TRP A 299 7.77 -16.97 -6.11
C TRP A 299 6.52 -16.38 -5.45
N LEU A 300 6.22 -15.11 -5.73
CA LEU A 300 5.01 -14.42 -5.25
C LEU A 300 3.75 -15.05 -5.85
N PHE A 301 3.76 -15.45 -7.12
CA PHE A 301 2.66 -16.19 -7.74
C PHE A 301 2.44 -17.55 -7.09
N VAL A 302 3.50 -18.31 -6.80
CA VAL A 302 3.42 -19.58 -6.05
C VAL A 302 2.90 -19.36 -4.63
N CYS A 303 3.38 -18.34 -3.92
CA CYS A 303 2.84 -17.95 -2.61
C CYS A 303 1.36 -17.59 -2.67
N ALA A 304 0.93 -16.80 -3.65
CA ALA A 304 -0.46 -16.44 -3.85
C ALA A 304 -1.32 -17.67 -4.13
N LEU A 305 -0.85 -18.59 -4.98
CA LEU A 305 -1.53 -19.85 -5.27
C LEU A 305 -1.64 -20.73 -4.01
N LEU A 306 -0.57 -20.85 -3.22
CA LEU A 306 -0.59 -21.56 -1.94
C LEU A 306 -1.54 -20.91 -0.93
N LEU A 307 -1.58 -19.58 -0.84
CA LEU A 307 -2.52 -18.85 0.01
C LEU A 307 -3.97 -19.04 -0.45
N ILE A 308 -4.24 -19.02 -1.75
CA ILE A 308 -5.57 -19.31 -2.33
C ILE A 308 -5.96 -20.76 -2.03
N LEU A 309 -5.03 -21.72 -2.14
CA LEU A 309 -5.28 -23.11 -1.78
C LEU A 309 -5.52 -23.28 -0.27
N VAL A 310 -4.76 -22.61 0.60
CA VAL A 310 -4.92 -22.69 2.06
C VAL A 310 -6.21 -21.99 2.53
N ALA A 311 -6.56 -20.84 1.97
CA ALA A 311 -7.81 -20.13 2.26
C ALA A 311 -9.04 -20.81 1.63
N GLY A 312 -8.88 -21.38 0.44
CA GLY A 312 -9.88 -22.16 -0.28
C GLY A 312 -10.09 -23.56 0.28
N ARG A 313 -9.11 -24.11 1.03
CA ARG A 313 -9.29 -25.28 1.90
C ARG A 313 -10.21 -24.91 3.05
N ARG A 314 -11.51 -24.99 2.75
CA ARG A 314 -12.62 -24.98 3.70
C ARG A 314 -12.20 -25.72 4.97
N HIS A 315 -11.93 -24.97 6.04
CA HIS A 315 -11.84 -25.55 7.37
C HIS A 315 -13.10 -26.41 7.55
N GLY A 316 -12.91 -27.68 7.88
CA GLY A 316 -14.01 -28.64 7.99
C GLY A 316 -15.08 -28.13 8.96
N PRO A 317 -16.28 -28.75 8.98
CA PRO A 317 -17.26 -28.43 10.01
C PRO A 317 -16.53 -28.47 11.36
N VAL A 318 -16.54 -27.33 12.08
CA VAL A 318 -15.92 -27.22 13.40
C VAL A 318 -16.42 -28.42 14.18
N VAL A 319 -15.51 -29.32 14.55
CA VAL A 319 -15.85 -30.54 15.26
C VAL A 319 -16.60 -30.08 16.49
N VAL A 320 -17.89 -30.37 16.52
CA VAL A 320 -18.67 -30.26 17.75
C VAL A 320 -18.12 -31.39 18.59
N GLU A 321 -17.09 -31.09 19.37
CA GLU A 321 -16.74 -31.89 20.52
C GLU A 321 -18.05 -32.12 21.27
N PRO A 322 -18.46 -33.38 21.48
CA PRO A 322 -19.65 -33.64 22.29
C PRO A 322 -19.33 -33.11 23.67
N LEU A 323 -19.92 -31.95 24.02
CA LEU A 323 -19.72 -31.26 25.29
C LEU A 323 -19.86 -32.30 26.40
N PRO A 324 -18.77 -32.65 27.11
CA PRO A 324 -18.81 -33.78 28.00
C PRO A 324 -19.63 -33.38 29.23
N VAL A 325 -20.74 -34.09 29.42
CA VAL A 325 -21.69 -33.96 30.54
C VAL A 325 -22.58 -32.71 30.46
N GLU A 326 -23.90 -32.93 30.40
CA GLU A 326 -24.89 -31.95 30.84
C GLU A 326 -24.75 -31.77 32.36
N VAL A 327 -23.89 -30.86 32.78
CA VAL A 327 -23.71 -30.54 34.20
C VAL A 327 -24.99 -29.86 34.72
N PRO A 328 -25.68 -30.43 35.73
CA PRO A 328 -26.88 -29.80 36.29
C PRO A 328 -26.59 -28.35 36.74
N ALA A 329 -27.56 -27.45 36.53
CA ALA A 329 -27.38 -26.04 36.88
C ALA A 329 -27.06 -25.82 38.38
N SER A 330 -27.46 -26.77 39.25
CA SER A 330 -27.07 -26.84 40.66
C SER A 330 -25.57 -27.03 40.87
N GLU A 331 -24.95 -27.99 40.17
CA GLU A 331 -23.51 -28.29 40.27
C GLU A 331 -22.66 -27.10 39.79
N SER A 332 -23.05 -26.46 38.69
CA SER A 332 -22.38 -25.24 38.19
C SER A 332 -22.52 -24.05 39.14
N ALA A 333 -23.66 -23.94 39.84
CA ALA A 333 -23.89 -22.91 40.85
C ALA A 333 -23.09 -23.18 42.13
N GLU A 334 -23.04 -24.44 42.58
CA GLU A 334 -22.26 -24.85 43.75
C GLU A 334 -20.75 -24.71 43.50
N GLY A 335 -20.24 -25.16 42.34
CA GLY A 335 -18.84 -24.99 41.96
C GLY A 335 -18.42 -23.52 41.96
N ARG A 336 -19.24 -22.63 41.39
CA ARG A 336 -19.00 -21.17 41.47
C ARG A 336 -19.09 -20.63 42.90
N GLY A 337 -20.05 -21.10 43.70
CA GLY A 337 -20.17 -20.74 45.11
C GLY A 337 -18.92 -21.10 45.92
N ARG A 338 -18.41 -22.32 45.75
CA ARG A 338 -17.17 -22.80 46.38
C ARG A 338 -15.95 -21.98 45.94
N LEU A 339 -15.85 -21.60 44.66
CA LEU A 339 -14.78 -20.72 44.16
C LEU A 339 -14.83 -19.32 44.79
N TYR A 340 -16.01 -18.69 44.87
CA TYR A 340 -16.15 -17.39 45.56
C TYR A 340 -15.84 -17.47 47.06
N GLN A 341 -16.18 -18.60 47.71
CA GLN A 341 -15.85 -18.86 49.11
C GLN A 341 -14.34 -19.07 49.33
N GLN A 342 -13.68 -19.83 48.45
CA GLN A 342 -12.23 -20.06 48.50
C GLN A 342 -11.41 -18.78 48.27
N ALA A 343 -11.91 -17.86 47.45
CA ALA A 343 -11.31 -16.56 47.19
C ALA A 343 -11.69 -15.47 48.21
N ASP A 344 -12.48 -15.79 49.24
CA ASP A 344 -13.12 -14.87 50.21
C ASP A 344 -13.81 -13.64 49.56
N ALA A 345 -14.32 -13.84 48.33
CA ALA A 345 -14.77 -12.78 47.44
C ALA A 345 -16.20 -12.28 47.75
N SER A 346 -16.53 -12.13 49.04
CA SER A 346 -17.87 -11.81 49.53
C SER A 346 -18.42 -10.49 48.94
N THR A 347 -17.62 -9.43 48.83
CA THR A 347 -18.02 -8.15 48.22
C THR A 347 -18.43 -8.28 46.74
N GLU A 348 -17.81 -9.18 45.98
CA GLU A 348 -18.11 -9.34 44.56
C GLU A 348 -19.29 -10.30 44.32
N ALA A 349 -19.41 -11.32 45.18
CA ALA A 349 -20.59 -12.17 45.24
C ALA A 349 -21.86 -11.39 45.60
N SER A 350 -21.82 -10.43 46.54
CA SER A 350 -23.00 -9.64 46.92
C SER A 350 -23.46 -8.72 45.78
N ARG A 351 -22.52 -8.08 45.06
CA ARG A 351 -22.81 -7.28 43.84
C ARG A 351 -23.40 -8.12 42.71
N THR A 352 -22.85 -9.32 42.48
CA THR A 352 -23.35 -10.26 41.47
C THR A 352 -24.76 -10.74 41.81
N LEU A 353 -25.05 -11.04 43.09
CA LEU A 353 -26.40 -11.38 43.54
C LEU A 353 -27.36 -10.19 43.41
N ARG A 354 -26.98 -9.00 43.88
CA ARG A 354 -27.78 -7.76 43.79
C ARG A 354 -28.23 -7.48 42.37
N SER A 355 -27.28 -7.40 41.44
CA SER A 355 -27.55 -7.14 40.01
C SER A 355 -28.43 -8.22 39.39
N ALA A 356 -28.19 -9.50 39.69
CA ALA A 356 -29.02 -10.59 39.21
C ALA A 356 -30.46 -10.55 39.77
N HIS A 357 -30.66 -10.16 41.03
CA HIS A 357 -31.98 -9.99 41.63
C HIS A 357 -32.72 -8.77 41.08
N LEU A 358 -32.06 -7.61 40.95
CA LEU A 358 -32.65 -6.41 40.32
C LEU A 358 -33.11 -6.67 38.88
N LEU A 359 -32.30 -7.37 38.08
CA LEU A 359 -32.66 -7.78 36.71
C LEU A 359 -33.85 -8.75 36.66
N ARG A 360 -34.10 -9.53 37.71
CA ARG A 360 -35.29 -10.40 37.82
C ARG A 360 -36.52 -9.65 38.29
N LEU A 361 -36.37 -8.77 39.28
CA LEU A 361 -37.44 -7.89 39.77
C LEU A 361 -37.95 -6.96 38.66
N ALA A 362 -37.04 -6.34 37.88
CA ALA A 362 -37.40 -5.53 36.72
C ALA A 362 -38.21 -6.33 35.68
N ARG A 363 -37.80 -7.57 35.37
CA ARG A 363 -38.56 -8.46 34.46
C ARG A 363 -39.93 -8.86 35.01
N LEU A 364 -40.02 -9.20 36.30
CA LEU A 364 -41.29 -9.56 36.96
C LEU A 364 -42.29 -8.39 36.94
N LEU A 365 -41.80 -7.18 37.23
CA LEU A 365 -42.59 -5.95 37.24
C LEU A 365 -42.75 -5.31 35.84
N ARG A 366 -42.23 -5.96 34.79
CA ARG A 366 -42.25 -5.49 33.39
C ARG A 366 -41.65 -4.10 33.18
N LEU A 367 -40.70 -3.72 34.02
CA LEU A 367 -39.88 -2.54 33.86
C LEU A 367 -38.88 -2.75 32.71
N GLY A 368 -38.72 -1.76 31.85
CA GLY A 368 -37.96 -1.87 30.60
C GLY A 368 -36.46 -2.17 30.81
N PRO A 369 -35.75 -2.60 29.74
CA PRO A 369 -34.29 -2.77 29.81
C PRO A 369 -33.62 -1.44 30.17
N GLY A 370 -32.75 -1.45 31.18
CA GLY A 370 -32.04 -0.26 31.64
C GLY A 370 -32.76 0.62 32.67
N THR A 371 -33.91 0.18 33.23
CA THR A 371 -34.57 0.90 34.33
C THR A 371 -33.60 1.13 35.51
N PRO A 372 -33.43 2.37 36.01
CA PRO A 372 -32.54 2.67 37.12
C PRO A 372 -33.04 2.07 38.44
N GLU A 373 -32.11 1.76 39.34
CA GLU A 373 -32.37 1.00 40.57
C GLU A 373 -33.46 1.62 41.45
N GLN A 374 -33.50 2.94 41.58
CA GLN A 374 -34.50 3.66 42.37
C GLN A 374 -35.93 3.40 41.86
N GLN A 375 -36.12 3.29 40.54
CA GLN A 375 -37.42 2.98 39.95
C GLN A 375 -37.81 1.51 40.18
N VAL A 376 -36.84 0.59 40.21
CA VAL A 376 -37.09 -0.81 40.59
C VAL A 376 -37.50 -0.89 42.07
N ILE A 377 -36.81 -0.17 42.96
CA ILE A 377 -37.13 -0.11 44.39
C ILE A 377 -38.55 0.45 44.62
N GLY A 378 -38.90 1.57 44.00
CA GLY A 378 -40.25 2.17 44.11
C GLY A 378 -41.35 1.25 43.58
N ALA A 379 -41.13 0.56 42.45
CA ALA A 379 -42.08 -0.41 41.92
C ALA A 379 -42.24 -1.65 42.84
N VAL A 380 -41.17 -2.12 43.47
CA VAL A 380 -41.23 -3.19 44.49
C VAL A 380 -41.97 -2.71 45.74
N ALA A 381 -41.76 -1.46 46.17
CA ALA A 381 -42.48 -0.86 47.31
C ALA A 381 -43.99 -0.82 47.05
N ALA A 382 -44.39 -0.30 45.88
CA ALA A 382 -45.79 -0.26 45.45
C ALA A 382 -46.45 -1.65 45.41
N GLN A 383 -45.72 -2.69 44.96
CA GLN A 383 -46.26 -4.05 44.84
C GLN A 383 -46.30 -4.84 46.17
N THR A 384 -45.40 -4.55 47.11
CA THR A 384 -45.29 -5.28 48.39
C THR A 384 -46.02 -4.59 49.55
N GLY A 385 -46.16 -3.26 49.50
CA GLY A 385 -46.67 -2.43 50.58
C GLY A 385 -45.61 -2.08 51.65
N ARG A 386 -44.33 -2.36 51.40
CA ARG A 386 -43.20 -1.99 52.27
C ARG A 386 -42.67 -0.61 51.93
N SER A 387 -41.92 0.01 52.83
CA SER A 387 -41.27 1.29 52.54
C SER A 387 -40.08 1.12 51.58
N GLU A 388 -39.82 2.12 50.74
CA GLU A 388 -38.66 2.14 49.85
C GLU A 388 -37.34 2.04 50.63
N GLN A 389 -37.28 2.58 51.85
CA GLN A 389 -36.08 2.52 52.71
C GLN A 389 -35.78 1.10 53.20
N GLU A 390 -36.80 0.29 53.53
CA GLU A 390 -36.62 -1.11 53.91
C GLU A 390 -36.14 -1.96 52.73
N ILE A 391 -36.67 -1.69 51.53
CA ILE A 391 -36.25 -2.40 50.30
C ILE A 391 -34.83 -1.99 49.91
N ALA A 392 -34.49 -0.70 49.94
CA ALA A 392 -33.14 -0.20 49.69
C ALA A 392 -32.11 -0.84 50.65
N ARG A 393 -32.42 -0.94 51.95
CA ARG A 393 -31.59 -1.64 52.94
C ARG A 393 -31.46 -3.14 52.67
N THR A 394 -32.50 -3.78 52.14
CA THR A 394 -32.49 -5.21 51.79
C THR A 394 -31.65 -5.49 50.55
N VAL A 395 -31.55 -4.52 49.63
CA VAL A 395 -30.80 -4.63 48.36
C VAL A 395 -29.36 -4.13 48.49
N ASP A 396 -29.01 -3.40 49.56
CA ASP A 396 -27.66 -2.87 49.76
C ASP A 396 -26.59 -3.97 49.95
N ALA A 397 -25.73 -4.10 48.94
CA ALA A 397 -24.62 -5.04 48.92
C ALA A 397 -23.38 -4.56 49.73
N ALA A 398 -23.30 -3.28 50.10
CA ALA A 398 -22.14 -2.71 50.80
C ALA A 398 -22.06 -3.13 52.27
N ALA A 399 -23.19 -3.49 52.89
CA ALA A 399 -23.28 -3.94 54.28
C ALA A 399 -22.90 -5.42 54.50
N VAL A 400 -22.53 -6.15 53.44
CA VAL A 400 -22.36 -7.62 53.48
C VAL A 400 -20.88 -8.00 53.62
N SER A 401 -20.43 -8.23 54.86
CA SER A 401 -19.08 -8.74 55.16
C SER A 401 -19.11 -10.17 55.70
N GLY A 402 -18.40 -11.07 55.02
CA GLY A 402 -18.20 -12.46 55.45
C GLY A 402 -19.36 -13.43 55.16
N ASN A 403 -19.04 -14.73 55.25
CA ASN A 403 -19.89 -15.80 54.74
C ASN A 403 -21.26 -15.93 55.44
N THR A 404 -21.35 -15.66 56.75
CA THR A 404 -22.62 -15.74 57.49
C THR A 404 -23.56 -14.56 57.19
N ALA A 405 -23.02 -13.37 56.90
CA ALA A 405 -23.81 -12.23 56.42
C ALA A 405 -24.30 -12.48 54.99
N MET A 406 -23.44 -13.05 54.13
CA MET A 406 -23.79 -13.41 52.75
C MET A 406 -25.02 -14.32 52.65
N VAL A 407 -25.08 -15.37 53.48
CA VAL A 407 -26.23 -16.31 53.47
C VAL A 407 -27.53 -15.59 53.85
N ARG A 408 -27.51 -14.72 54.87
CA ARG A 408 -28.69 -13.93 55.27
C ARG A 408 -29.10 -12.94 54.18
N TYR A 409 -28.14 -12.30 53.52
CA TYR A 409 -28.39 -11.37 52.42
C TYR A 409 -29.03 -12.08 51.22
N ALA A 410 -28.50 -13.23 50.81
CA ALA A 410 -29.06 -14.06 49.75
C ALA A 410 -30.49 -14.54 50.08
N GLN A 411 -30.74 -14.94 51.33
CA GLN A 411 -32.08 -15.30 51.81
C GLN A 411 -33.04 -14.11 51.79
N GLY A 412 -32.59 -12.91 52.20
CA GLY A 412 -33.39 -11.68 52.15
C GLY A 412 -33.78 -11.28 50.74
N LEU A 413 -32.83 -11.32 49.79
CA LEU A 413 -33.10 -11.07 48.36
C LEU A 413 -34.04 -12.11 47.74
N ALA A 414 -33.92 -13.38 48.13
CA ALA A 414 -34.82 -14.43 47.67
C ALA A 414 -36.25 -14.23 48.20
N ALA A 415 -36.39 -13.96 49.50
CA ALA A 415 -37.68 -13.70 50.14
C ALA A 415 -38.40 -12.49 49.54
N LEU A 416 -37.67 -11.39 49.30
CA LEU A 416 -38.21 -10.20 48.62
C LEU A 416 -38.71 -10.54 47.21
N GLU A 417 -37.97 -11.34 46.44
CA GLU A 417 -38.37 -11.72 45.09
C GLU A 417 -39.58 -12.67 45.07
N ASP A 418 -39.72 -13.55 46.06
CA ASP A 418 -40.89 -14.43 46.19
C ASP A 418 -42.13 -13.69 46.71
N GLU A 419 -41.98 -12.71 47.61
CA GLU A 419 -43.08 -11.83 48.03
C GLU A 419 -43.67 -11.06 46.85
N VAL A 420 -42.82 -10.45 46.01
CA VAL A 420 -43.26 -9.79 44.77
C VAL A 420 -43.96 -10.78 43.83
N ARG A 421 -43.42 -11.99 43.66
CA ARG A 421 -44.00 -13.03 42.79
C ARG A 421 -45.37 -13.51 43.28
N ILE A 422 -45.54 -13.70 44.58
CA ILE A 422 -46.82 -14.05 45.22
C ILE A 422 -47.83 -12.90 45.07
N ARG A 423 -47.41 -11.65 45.30
CA ARG A 423 -48.27 -10.45 45.11
C ARG A 423 -48.70 -10.24 43.66
N LEU A 424 -47.92 -10.70 42.69
CA LEU A 424 -48.24 -10.72 41.26
C LEU A 424 -49.06 -11.97 40.85
N GLY A 425 -49.42 -12.86 41.77
CA GLY A 425 -50.21 -14.07 41.48
C GLY A 425 -49.44 -15.22 40.80
N HIS A 426 -48.11 -15.16 40.75
CA HIS A 426 -47.26 -16.13 40.03
C HIS A 426 -46.80 -17.32 40.91
N GLY A 427 -47.30 -17.44 42.15
CA GLY A 427 -46.90 -18.46 43.13
C GLY A 427 -45.47 -18.28 43.70
N PRO A 428 -45.04 -19.04 44.72
CA PRO A 428 -43.64 -19.04 45.15
C PRO A 428 -42.76 -19.73 44.12
N ARG A 429 -41.45 -19.44 44.11
CA ARG A 429 -40.47 -20.25 43.37
C ARG A 429 -40.54 -21.73 43.77
N GLN A 430 -40.69 -22.60 42.77
CA GLN A 430 -40.34 -24.00 42.93
C GLN A 430 -38.82 -24.13 43.00
N ILE A 431 -38.29 -24.36 44.20
CA ILE A 431 -36.94 -24.88 44.36
C ILE A 431 -36.99 -26.32 43.86
N LEU A 432 -36.41 -26.58 42.70
CA LEU A 432 -36.15 -27.93 42.22
C LEU A 432 -35.23 -28.62 43.23
N ARG A 433 -35.82 -29.46 44.11
CA ARG A 433 -35.02 -30.39 44.91
C ARG A 433 -34.36 -31.36 43.93
N PRO A 434 -33.04 -31.61 44.03
CA PRO A 434 -32.42 -32.64 43.22
C PRO A 434 -33.13 -33.96 43.50
N SER A 435 -33.49 -34.67 42.43
CA SER A 435 -34.03 -36.03 42.52
C SER A 435 -33.02 -36.89 43.29
N GLN A 436 -33.46 -37.51 44.38
CA GLN A 436 -32.67 -38.53 45.05
C GLN A 436 -32.54 -39.73 44.11
N THR A 437 -31.43 -39.81 43.38
CA THR A 437 -31.07 -40.99 42.61
C THR A 437 -30.91 -42.16 43.59
N PRO A 438 -31.62 -43.29 43.41
CA PRO A 438 -31.44 -44.45 44.27
C PRO A 438 -29.99 -44.95 44.20
N PRO A 439 -29.42 -45.47 45.31
CA PRO A 439 -28.09 -46.07 45.26
C PRO A 439 -28.07 -47.24 44.28
N ALA A 440 -27.06 -47.28 43.42
CA ALA A 440 -26.87 -48.37 42.48
C ALA A 440 -26.61 -49.71 43.23
N PRO A 441 -27.07 -50.86 42.70
CA PRO A 441 -26.80 -52.15 43.32
C PRO A 441 -25.30 -52.44 43.35
N GLN A 442 -24.80 -52.87 44.51
CA GLN A 442 -23.50 -53.53 44.61
C GLN A 442 -23.73 -55.01 44.35
N ASP A 443 -23.15 -55.55 43.28
CA ASP A 443 -23.01 -56.99 43.10
C ASP A 443 -21.57 -57.37 42.80
N ALA A 444 -21.18 -58.55 43.29
CA ALA A 444 -19.80 -58.96 43.44
C ALA A 444 -19.29 -59.87 42.31
N ALA A 445 -17.97 -59.86 42.15
CA ALA A 445 -17.09 -60.92 41.70
C ALA A 445 -17.68 -62.15 40.94
N ALA A 446 -17.20 -62.35 39.72
CA ALA A 446 -16.87 -63.69 39.20
C ALA A 446 -15.65 -63.60 38.27
N SER A 447 -14.76 -64.58 38.38
CA SER A 447 -13.52 -64.74 37.59
C SER A 447 -13.75 -65.60 36.33
N HIS A 448 -12.82 -65.57 35.36
CA HIS A 448 -12.17 -66.77 34.81
C HIS A 448 -11.02 -66.41 33.84
N ASP A 449 -9.92 -67.13 34.04
CA ASP A 449 -8.73 -67.36 33.19
C ASP A 449 -9.08 -67.65 31.71
N GLY A 450 -8.28 -67.32 30.68
CA GLY A 450 -6.87 -67.68 30.37
C GLY A 450 -6.85 -68.44 29.01
N PRO A 451 -5.73 -68.73 28.30
CA PRO A 451 -4.30 -68.54 28.62
C PRO A 451 -3.45 -67.88 27.48
N THR A 452 -2.11 -67.90 27.63
CA THR A 452 -1.02 -67.38 26.76
C THR A 452 -0.28 -68.54 26.01
N PRO A 453 0.95 -68.40 25.45
CA PRO A 453 1.49 -67.52 24.38
C PRO A 453 2.18 -68.34 23.23
N HIS A 454 2.92 -67.69 22.31
CA HIS A 454 3.98 -68.34 21.51
C HIS A 454 5.11 -67.36 21.06
N GLU A 455 6.37 -67.72 21.34
CA GLU A 455 7.62 -67.24 20.69
C GLU A 455 7.83 -68.02 19.36
N ASP A 456 8.78 -67.79 18.42
CA ASP A 456 10.15 -67.21 18.35
C ASP A 456 10.51 -67.06 16.83
N PRO A 457 11.75 -66.83 16.28
CA PRO A 457 13.01 -66.21 16.75
C PRO A 457 13.61 -65.11 15.82
N THR A 458 14.88 -64.72 16.08
CA THR A 458 15.64 -63.53 15.61
C THR A 458 16.64 -63.80 14.42
N PRO A 459 17.76 -63.04 14.21
CA PRO A 459 17.95 -61.84 13.35
C PRO A 459 19.00 -62.09 12.20
N PRO A 460 19.72 -61.11 11.56
CA PRO A 460 20.84 -60.36 12.20
C PRO A 460 21.31 -58.97 11.62
N THR A 461 22.14 -58.27 12.42
CA THR A 461 23.29 -57.37 12.09
C THR A 461 23.17 -56.02 11.33
N THR A 462 23.70 -54.99 12.00
CA THR A 462 24.21 -53.68 11.52
C THR A 462 25.65 -53.77 10.97
N PRO A 463 26.18 -52.75 10.27
CA PRO A 463 26.96 -51.63 10.88
C PRO A 463 26.46 -50.24 10.40
N ARG A 464 26.46 -49.17 11.20
CA ARG A 464 27.57 -48.38 11.80
C ARG A 464 28.36 -47.56 10.78
N GLU A 465 28.12 -46.24 10.73
CA GLU A 465 29.17 -45.24 10.56
C GLU A 465 28.79 -43.94 11.29
N GLU A 466 29.67 -43.48 12.18
CA GLU A 466 29.59 -42.17 12.85
C GLU A 466 30.54 -41.20 12.13
N ALA A 467 30.01 -40.00 11.87
CA ALA A 467 30.65 -38.69 12.07
C ALA A 467 31.80 -38.24 11.14
N PRO A 468 32.20 -36.95 11.22
CA PRO A 468 31.45 -35.75 11.66
C PRO A 468 30.97 -34.86 10.49
#